data_AF-A0A834SR54-F1
#
_entry.id   AF-A0A834SR54-F1
#
_cell.length_a   1.000
_cell.length_b   1.000
_cell.length_c   1.000
_cell.angle_alpha   90.00
_cell.angle_beta   90.00
_cell.angle_gamma   90.00
#
_symmetry.space_group_name_H-M   'P 1'
#
loop_
_entity.id
_entity.type
_entity.pdbx_description
1 polymer ?
#
loop_
_entity_poly.entity_id
_entity_poly.type
_entity_poly.pdbx_seq_one_letter_code
_entity_poly.pdbx_strand_id
1 'polypeptide(L)' 'MATSTFKQAVWEEIDSEFSKIIGENYGVDRLKGKYNRLRMQYREFSTLLAHIGVTWDSTSNKVNAPEDV' A
#
# COMPACT_ATOMS: atom_id res chain seq x y z
N MET A 1 -12.94 4.35 9.38
CA MET A 1 -13.18 5.60 8.63
C MET A 1 -12.10 5.77 7.58
N ALA A 2 -12.46 5.87 6.30
CA ALA A 2 -11.51 6.02 5.20
C ALA A 2 -10.91 7.44 5.24
N THR A 3 -9.70 7.59 5.75
CA THR A 3 -8.94 8.84 5.66
C THR A 3 -8.40 8.96 4.23
N SER A 4 -9.16 9.65 3.38
CA SER A 4 -8.76 9.97 2.01
C SER A 4 -7.49 10.80 2.02
N THR A 5 -6.36 10.25 1.55
CA THR A 5 -5.08 10.99 1.47
C THR A 5 -5.10 12.08 0.38
N PHE A 6 -5.93 11.91 -0.65
CA PHE A 6 -6.06 12.86 -1.76
C PHE A 6 -7.41 13.58 -1.76
N LYS A 7 -7.48 14.72 -2.45
CA LYS A 7 -8.75 15.41 -2.73
C LYS A 7 -9.59 14.58 -3.71
N GLN A 8 -10.91 14.78 -3.71
CA GLN A 8 -11.83 14.03 -4.57
C GLN A 8 -11.47 14.13 -6.06
N ALA A 9 -11.13 15.32 -6.56
CA ALA A 9 -10.72 15.51 -7.97
C ALA A 9 -9.49 14.67 -8.36
N VAL A 10 -8.53 14.51 -7.45
CA VAL A 10 -7.34 13.67 -7.69
C VAL A 10 -7.72 12.19 -7.75
N TRP A 11 -8.67 11.75 -6.93
CA TRP A 11 -9.17 10.38 -7.02
C TRP A 11 -9.90 10.10 -8.33
N GLU A 12 -10.67 11.06 -8.84
CA GLU A 12 -11.34 10.96 -10.13
C GLU A 12 -10.33 10.90 -11.28
N GLU A 13 -9.25 11.69 -11.21
CA GLU A 13 -8.15 11.61 -12.17
C GLU A 13 -7.47 10.24 -12.14
N ILE A 14 -7.14 9.72 -10.96
CA ILE A 14 -6.57 8.37 -10.80
C ILE A 14 -7.51 7.31 -11.36
N ASP A 15 -8.82 7.40 -11.10
CA ASP A 15 -9.81 6.47 -11.65
C ASP A 15 -9.89 6.55 -13.17
N SER A 16 -9.85 7.75 -13.74
CA SER A 16 -9.85 7.95 -15.19
C SER A 16 -8.62 7.30 -15.85
N GLU A 17 -7.42 7.57 -15.33
CA GLU A 17 -6.18 6.99 -15.85
C GLU A 17 -6.13 5.47 -15.65
N PHE A 18 -6.56 4.98 -14.49
CA PHE A 18 -6.61 3.56 -14.22
C PHE A 18 -7.59 2.83 -15.14
N SER A 19 -8.76 3.43 -15.38
CA SER A 19 -9.79 2.88 -16.28
C SER A 19 -9.29 2.78 -17.72
N LYS A 20 -8.44 3.71 -18.18
CA LYS A 20 -7.80 3.62 -19.51
C LYS A 20 -6.86 2.42 -19.62
N ILE A 21 -6.22 2.01 -18.52
CA ILE A 21 -5.29 0.88 -18.48
C ILE A 21 -6.06 -0.45 -18.44
N ILE A 22 -7.09 -0.55 -17.60
CA ILE A 22 -7.82 -1.81 -17.40
C ILE A 22 -9.01 -1.98 -18.36
N GLY A 23 -9.42 -0.93 -19.06
CA GLY A 23 -10.55 -0.93 -20.01
C GLY A 23 -11.93 -0.86 -19.36
N GLU A 24 -12.02 -0.65 -18.05
CA GLU A 24 -13.29 -0.61 -17.30
C GLU A 24 -13.25 0.50 -16.24
N ASN A 25 -14.40 1.12 -15.95
CA ASN A 25 -14.50 2.02 -14.80
C ASN A 25 -14.36 1.22 -13.50
N TYR A 26 -13.27 1.46 -12.78
CA TYR A 26 -13.01 0.74 -11.53
C TYR A 26 -13.81 1.30 -10.36
N GLY A 27 -13.92 2.63 -10.28
CA GLY A 27 -14.64 3.38 -9.27
C GLY A 27 -13.74 3.90 -8.15
N VAL A 28 -13.91 5.18 -7.82
CA VAL A 28 -13.13 5.91 -6.81
C VAL A 28 -13.13 5.24 -5.44
N ASP A 29 -14.27 4.73 -4.96
CA ASP A 29 -14.36 4.13 -3.63
C ASP A 29 -13.58 2.81 -3.53
N ARG A 30 -13.59 2.03 -4.62
CA ARG A 30 -12.80 0.79 -4.71
C ARG A 30 -11.30 1.12 -4.75
N LEU A 31 -10.89 2.17 -5.46
CA LEU A 31 -9.51 2.67 -5.46
C LEU A 31 -9.06 3.11 -4.07
N LYS A 32 -9.87 3.91 -3.37
CA LYS A 32 -9.59 4.33 -1.98
C LYS A 32 -9.39 3.12 -1.06
N GLY A 33 -10.25 2.10 -1.20
CA GLY A 33 -10.11 0.84 -0.45
C GLY A 33 -8.78 0.13 -0.73
N LYS A 34 -8.41 -0.03 -2.01
CA LYS A 34 -7.17 -0.70 -2.41
C LYS A 34 -5.92 0.06 -1.98
N TYR A 35 -5.93 1.39 -2.13
CA TYR A 35 -4.87 2.26 -1.63
C TYR A 35 -4.69 2.13 -0.11
N ASN A 36 -5.78 2.16 0.66
CA ASN A 36 -5.71 2.05 2.12
C ASN A 36 -5.12 0.70 2.56
N ARG A 37 -5.47 -0.40 1.87
CA ARG A 37 -4.88 -1.71 2.14
C ARG A 37 -3.37 -1.74 1.88
N LEU A 38 -2.93 -1.20 0.74
CA LEU A 38 -1.50 -1.10 0.42
C LEU A 38 -0.75 -0.23 1.44
N ARG A 39 -1.33 0.91 1.82
CA ARG A 39 -0.77 1.80 2.83
C ARG A 39 -0.63 1.11 4.18
N MET A 40 -1.61 0.32 4.59
CA MET A 40 -1.58 -0.45 5.84
C MET A 40 -0.47 -1.50 5.81
N GLN A 41 -0.38 -2.29 4.74
CA GLN A 41 0.69 -3.27 4.55
C GLN A 41 2.07 -2.62 4.57
N TYR A 42 2.25 -1.49 3.90
CA TYR A 42 3.49 -0.74 3.93
C TYR A 42 3.85 -0.26 5.34
N ARG A 43 2.88 0.22 6.11
CA ARG A 43 3.08 0.66 7.50
C ARG A 43 3.46 -0.50 8.42
N GLU A 44 2.77 -1.63 8.31
CA GLU A 44 3.09 -2.85 9.06
C GLU A 44 4.51 -3.31 8.72
N PHE A 45 4.84 -3.40 7.44
CA PHE A 45 6.18 -3.76 6.98
C PHE A 45 7.27 -2.77 7.46
N SER A 46 7.00 -1.47 7.41
CA SER A 46 7.93 -0.45 7.92
C SER A 46 8.12 -0.55 9.44
N THR A 47 7.05 -0.91 10.16
CA THR A 47 7.11 -1.13 11.62
C THR A 47 7.91 -2.38 11.96
N LEU A 48 7.76 -3.44 11.16
CA LEU A 48 8.60 -4.65 11.29
C LEU A 48 10.07 -4.31 11.08
N LEU A 49 10.39 -3.55 10.03
CA LEU A 49 11.76 -3.13 9.73
C LEU A 49 12.39 -2.20 10.78
N ALA A 50 11.56 -1.45 11.52
CA ALA A 50 12.05 -0.58 12.59
C ALA A 50 12.44 -1.35 13.86
N HIS A 51 12.07 -2.63 13.99
CA HIS A 51 12.50 -3.45 15.12
C HIS A 51 14.00 -3.78 15.03
N ILE A 52 14.68 -3.67 16.17
CA ILE A 52 16.12 -3.95 16.28
C ILE A 52 16.40 -5.39 15.87
N GLY A 53 17.39 -5.59 15.00
CA GLY A 53 17.80 -6.90 14.50
C GLY A 53 17.00 -7.39 13.29
N VAL A 54 15.85 -6.78 12.98
CA VAL A 54 15.11 -7.12 11.77
C VAL A 54 15.83 -6.54 10.55
N THR A 55 16.17 -7.39 9.61
CA THR A 55 16.75 -7.02 8.32
C THR A 55 15.88 -7.54 7.19
N TRP A 56 15.86 -6.83 6.07
CA TRP A 56 15.17 -7.29 4.87
C TRP A 56 16.17 -7.51 3.75
N ASP A 57 16.08 -8.69 3.15
CA ASP A 57 16.80 -9.02 1.94
C ASP A 57 15.91 -8.70 0.73
N SER A 58 16.25 -7.63 0.02
CA SER A 58 15.55 -7.19 -1.19
C SER A 58 15.64 -8.18 -2.35
N THR A 59 16.66 -9.04 -2.37
CA THR A 59 16.88 -10.01 -3.45
C THR A 59 16.00 -11.23 -3.30
N SER A 60 15.82 -11.73 -2.08
CA SER A 60 14.93 -12.87 -1.79
C SER A 60 13.52 -12.47 -1.35
N ASN A 61 13.29 -11.17 -1.11
CA ASN A 61 12.08 -10.60 -0.55
C ASN A 61 11.68 -11.24 0.81
N LYS A 62 12.68 -11.54 1.65
CA LYS A 62 12.52 -12.15 2.97
C LYS A 62 12.88 -11.18 4.08
N VAL A 63 12.11 -11.22 5.16
CA VAL A 63 12.39 -10.53 6.41
C VAL A 63 13.10 -11.52 7.33
N ASN A 64 14.32 -11.18 7.75
CA ASN A 64 15.10 -11.93 8.72
C ASN A 64 14.99 -11.21 10.06
N ALA A 65 14.55 -11.93 11.09
CA ALA A 65 14.60 -11.47 12.48
C ALA A 65 15.63 -12.32 13.24
N PRO A 66 16.27 -11.80 14.28
CA PRO A 66 17.06 -12.63 15.18
C PRO A 66 16.16 -13.69 15.82
N GLU A 67 16.68 -14.89 16.09
CA GLU A 67 16.00 -15.81 17.01
C GLU A 67 15.86 -15.10 18.36
N ASP A 68 14.63 -15.00 18.87
CA ASP A 68 14.40 -14.61 20.25
C ASP A 68 15.18 -15.58 21.17
N VAL A 69 16.03 -15.02 22.05
CA VAL A 69 16.74 -15.76 23.11
C VAL A 69 15.79 -16.09 24.26
#